data_AF-A0A7V2DDW6-F1
#
_entry.id   AF-A0A7V2DDW6-F1
#
_cell.length_a   1.000
_cell.length_b   1.000
_cell.length_c   1.000
_cell.angle_alpha   90.00
_cell.angle_beta   90.00
_cell.angle_gamma   90.00
#
_symmetry.space_group_name_H-M   'P 1'
#
loop_
_entity.id
_entity.type
_entity.pdbx_description
1 polymer ?
#
loop_
_entity_poly.entity_id
_entity_poly.type
_entity_poly.pdbx_seq_one_letter_code
_entity_poly.pdbx_strand_id
1 'polypeptide(L)'
;MIFRDNGQPSGCISILRDLTELNDLKEELTRSQVKIAEFRDKLEYFEGRLDNNRHHLVAQSTDYRKVLSLAKRVARSEATVLISGESGVGKDLVAHYIHFHSKRKQTGSFIKVDCASLPATLLESELFGYEKGAFTDARVQG
;
A
#
# COMPACT_ATOMS: atom_id res chain seq x y z
N MET A 1 -17.89 6.02 -53.38
CA MET A 1 -17.95 5.48 -54.75
C MET A 1 -17.91 6.64 -55.73
N ILE A 2 -17.23 6.48 -56.84
CA ILE A 2 -17.13 7.47 -57.93
C ILE A 2 -17.99 6.93 -59.07
N PHE A 3 -18.90 7.74 -59.59
CA PHE A 3 -19.78 7.40 -60.72
C PHE A 3 -19.36 8.21 -61.94
N ARG A 4 -19.50 7.63 -63.13
CA ARG A 4 -19.34 8.33 -64.41
C ARG A 4 -20.62 9.11 -64.74
N ASP A 5 -20.56 10.08 -65.66
CA ASP A 5 -21.70 10.93 -66.05
C ASP A 5 -22.90 10.15 -66.62
N ASN A 6 -22.67 8.91 -67.06
CA ASN A 6 -23.70 7.97 -67.51
C ASN A 6 -24.27 7.08 -66.37
N GLY A 7 -24.01 7.42 -65.11
CA GLY A 7 -24.52 6.74 -63.92
C GLY A 7 -23.86 5.39 -63.61
N GLN A 8 -22.94 4.91 -64.45
CA GLN A 8 -22.21 3.67 -64.17
C GLN A 8 -21.13 3.88 -63.10
N PRO A 9 -21.00 2.96 -62.12
CA PRO A 9 -19.94 3.05 -61.11
C PRO A 9 -18.57 2.93 -61.77
N SER A 10 -17.73 3.96 -61.60
CA SER A 10 -16.38 4.07 -62.15
C SER A 10 -15.32 3.45 -61.24
N GLY A 11 -15.60 3.39 -59.93
CA GLY A 11 -14.70 2.82 -58.93
C GLY A 11 -15.06 3.22 -57.50
N CYS A 12 -14.36 2.67 -56.51
CA CYS A 12 -14.43 3.16 -55.13
C CYS A 12 -13.03 3.52 -54.63
N ILE A 13 -12.95 4.56 -53.81
CA ILE A 13 -11.75 4.87 -53.02
C ILE A 13 -11.98 4.23 -51.66
N SER A 14 -11.10 3.30 -51.29
CA SER A 14 -11.06 2.70 -49.96
C SER A 14 -9.77 3.13 -49.28
N ILE A 15 -9.88 3.90 -48.20
CA ILE A 15 -8.74 4.29 -47.39
C ILE A 15 -8.62 3.24 -46.28
N LEU A 16 -7.74 2.27 -46.48
CA LEU A 16 -7.30 1.37 -45.42
C LEU A 16 -6.37 2.15 -44.49
N ARG A 17 -6.84 2.46 -43.29
CA ARG A 17 -5.95 2.91 -42.21
C ARG A 17 -5.26 1.69 -41.64
N ASP A 18 -3.94 1.65 -41.77
CA ASP A 18 -3.11 0.68 -41.09
C ASP A 18 -3.25 0.93 -39.57
N LEU A 19 -3.76 -0.08 -38.85
CA LEU A 19 -3.97 -0.01 -37.41
C LEU A 19 -2.73 -0.47 -36.63
N THR A 20 -1.69 -0.94 -37.31
CA THR A 20 -0.49 -1.50 -36.69
C THR A 20 0.22 -0.44 -35.84
N GLU A 21 0.48 0.75 -36.40
CA GLU A 21 1.10 1.86 -35.66
C GLU A 21 0.30 2.27 -34.43
N LEU A 22 -1.03 2.27 -34.53
CA LEU A 22 -1.91 2.69 -33.43
C LEU A 22 -1.93 1.66 -32.29
N ASN A 23 -1.76 0.38 -32.63
CA ASN A 23 -1.71 -0.70 -31.66
C ASN A 23 -0.34 -0.76 -30.96
N ASP A 24 0.74 -0.55 -31.70
CA ASP A 24 2.10 -0.46 -31.15
C ASP A 24 2.25 0.71 -30.17
N LEU A 25 1.69 1.88 -30.53
CA LEU A 25 1.69 3.06 -29.66
C LEU A 25 0.91 2.81 -28.36
N LYS A 26 -0.19 2.06 -28.45
CA LYS A 26 -1.02 1.69 -27.29
C LYS A 26 -0.30 0.70 -26.37
N GLU A 27 0.42 -0.27 -26.94
CA GLU A 27 1.26 -1.18 -26.17
C GLU A 27 2.40 -0.44 -25.46
N GLU A 28 3.07 0.47 -26.15
CA GLU A 28 4.13 1.30 -25.57
C GLU A 28 3.60 2.19 -24.44
N LEU A 29 2.43 2.82 -24.62
CA LEU A 29 1.77 3.62 -23.59
C LEU A 29 1.47 2.77 -22.35
N THR A 30 0.94 1.56 -22.54
CA THR A 30 0.63 0.63 -21.45
C THR A 30 1.91 0.21 -20.71
N ARG A 31 2.97 -0.09 -21.45
CA ARG A 31 4.28 -0.47 -20.90
C ARG A 31 4.92 0.67 -20.11
N SER A 32 4.77 1.90 -20.61
CA SER A 32 5.22 3.10 -19.94
C SER A 32 4.43 3.36 -18.66
N GLN A 33 3.10 3.21 -18.68
CA GLN A 33 2.24 3.35 -17.50
C GLN A 33 2.59 2.35 -16.39
N VAL A 34 2.86 1.09 -16.75
CA VAL A 34 3.32 0.07 -15.79
C VAL A 34 4.65 0.47 -15.16
N LYS A 35 5.62 0.92 -15.97
CA LYS A 35 6.91 1.40 -15.45
C LYS A 35 6.74 2.63 -14.54
N ILE A 36 5.85 3.57 -14.89
CA ILE A 36 5.54 4.74 -14.07
C ILE A 36 4.95 4.32 -12.73
N ALA A 37 4.04 3.34 -12.70
CA ALA A 37 3.49 2.82 -11.46
C ALA A 37 4.58 2.17 -10.58
N GLU A 38 5.47 1.37 -11.18
CA GLU A 38 6.59 0.76 -10.46
C GLU A 38 7.59 1.79 -9.91
N PHE A 39 7.90 2.83 -10.70
CA PHE A 39 8.76 3.92 -10.27
C PHE A 39 8.11 4.75 -9.17
N ARG A 40 6.79 4.99 -9.25
CA ARG A 40 6.05 5.69 -8.21
C ARG A 40 6.01 4.90 -6.90
N ASP A 41 5.78 3.59 -6.95
CA ASP A 41 5.87 2.71 -5.77
C ASP A 41 7.26 2.76 -5.13
N LYS A 42 8.32 2.79 -5.95
CA LYS A 42 9.70 2.95 -5.45
C LYS A 42 9.92 4.34 -4.86
N LEU A 43 9.46 5.40 -5.50
CA LEU A 43 9.59 6.76 -5.00
C LEU A 43 8.81 6.94 -3.71
N GLU A 44 7.60 6.41 -3.57
CA GLU A 44 6.87 6.42 -2.30
C GLU A 44 7.62 5.63 -1.20
N TYR A 45 8.24 4.50 -1.56
CA TYR A 45 9.12 3.76 -0.66
C TYR A 45 10.37 4.56 -0.26
N PHE A 46 10.93 5.36 -1.18
CA PHE A 46 12.10 6.21 -0.93
C PHE A 46 11.75 7.54 -0.25
N GLU A 47 10.60 8.15 -0.50
CA GLU A 47 10.12 9.38 0.14
C GLU A 47 9.59 9.09 1.55
N GLY A 48 9.00 7.92 1.78
CA GLY A 48 8.75 7.40 3.13
C GLY A 48 10.02 7.25 3.98
N ARG A 49 11.22 7.31 3.38
CA ARG A 49 12.51 7.44 4.10
C ARG A 49 12.79 8.86 4.59
N LEU A 50 12.21 9.87 3.96
CA LEU A 50 12.46 11.30 4.20
C LEU A 50 11.42 11.92 5.13
N ASP A 51 10.24 11.32 5.27
CA ASP A 51 9.32 11.68 6.35
C ASP A 51 9.97 11.36 7.71
N ASN A 52 10.20 12.42 8.46
CA ASN A 52 10.86 12.46 9.75
C ASN A 52 10.16 11.55 10.79
N ASN A 53 10.44 10.23 10.79
CA ASN A 53 10.48 9.36 11.98
C ASN A 53 10.93 7.92 11.68
N ARG A 54 12.24 7.69 11.77
CA ARG A 54 12.93 6.54 12.43
C ARG A 54 12.62 5.07 12.05
N HIS A 55 11.85 4.74 11.03
CA HIS A 55 11.50 3.34 10.74
C HIS A 55 11.88 2.88 9.33
N HIS A 56 13.18 2.90 9.03
CA HIS A 56 13.71 2.32 7.79
C HIS A 56 13.71 0.79 7.87
N LEU A 57 12.85 0.17 7.06
CA LEU A 57 12.88 -1.28 6.87
C LEU A 57 13.79 -1.62 5.67
N VAL A 58 14.91 -2.30 5.96
CA VAL A 58 15.89 -2.76 4.95
C VAL A 58 15.74 -4.27 4.74
N ALA A 59 15.59 -4.69 3.48
CA ALA A 59 15.38 -6.09 3.11
C ALA A 59 16.31 -6.56 1.99
N GLN A 60 17.44 -7.13 2.37
CA GLN A 60 18.43 -7.65 1.41
C GLN A 60 18.27 -9.15 1.13
N SER A 61 17.93 -9.95 2.13
CA SER A 61 17.77 -11.40 1.95
C SER A 61 16.49 -11.75 1.21
N THR A 62 16.54 -12.82 0.42
CA THR A 62 15.38 -13.36 -0.31
C THR A 62 14.25 -13.75 0.64
N ASP A 63 14.57 -14.29 1.82
CA ASP A 63 13.57 -14.75 2.77
C ASP A 63 12.85 -13.58 3.45
N TYR A 64 13.57 -12.52 3.82
CA TYR A 64 12.93 -11.33 4.37
C TYR A 64 12.07 -10.61 3.33
N ARG A 65 12.47 -10.63 2.05
CA ARG A 65 11.61 -10.15 0.95
C ARG A 65 10.32 -10.95 0.81
N LYS A 66 10.34 -12.29 1.02
CA LYS A 66 9.11 -13.10 1.06
C LYS A 66 8.20 -12.68 2.22
N VAL A 67 8.76 -12.40 3.39
CA VAL A 67 8.01 -11.89 4.55
C VAL A 67 7.33 -10.56 4.19
N LEU A 68 8.03 -9.61 3.57
CA LEU A 68 7.43 -8.35 3.15
C LEU A 68 6.36 -8.51 2.07
N SER A 69 6.57 -9.45 1.14
CA SER A 69 5.55 -9.77 0.14
C SER A 69 4.27 -10.28 0.79
N LEU A 70 4.39 -11.18 1.78
CA LEU A 70 3.26 -11.65 2.57
C LEU A 70 2.61 -10.51 3.36
N ALA A 71 3.40 -9.67 4.02
CA ALA A 71 2.94 -8.50 4.75
C ALA A 71 2.13 -7.54 3.84
N LYS A 72 2.62 -7.24 2.63
CA LYS A 72 1.92 -6.40 1.63
C LYS A 72 0.62 -7.04 1.15
N ARG A 73 0.55 -8.38 1.05
CA ARG A 73 -0.70 -9.09 0.72
C ARG A 73 -1.73 -8.98 1.85
N VAL A 74 -1.32 -9.26 3.08
CA VAL A 74 -2.22 -9.24 4.25
C VAL A 74 -2.68 -7.82 4.57
N ALA A 75 -1.86 -6.79 4.30
CA ALA A 75 -2.23 -5.38 4.46
C ALA A 75 -3.51 -4.96 3.71
N ARG A 76 -3.85 -5.67 2.63
CA ARG A 76 -5.09 -5.41 1.86
C ARG A 76 -6.35 -5.98 2.53
N SER A 77 -6.19 -6.77 3.59
CA SER A 77 -7.27 -7.42 4.32
C SER A 77 -7.55 -6.75 5.67
N GLU A 78 -8.73 -7.02 6.22
CA GLU A 78 -9.14 -6.59 7.56
C GLU A 78 -8.82 -7.61 8.65
N ALA A 79 -8.09 -8.68 8.32
CA ALA A 79 -7.78 -9.75 9.27
C ALA A 79 -6.76 -9.30 10.35
N THR A 80 -6.90 -9.85 11.56
CA THR A 80 -5.91 -9.72 12.62
C THR A 80 -4.63 -10.46 12.25
N VAL A 81 -3.48 -9.82 12.46
CA VAL A 81 -2.16 -10.36 12.08
C VAL A 81 -1.33 -10.65 13.33
N LEU A 82 -0.79 -11.88 13.42
CA LEU A 82 0.22 -12.26 14.41
C LEU A 82 1.61 -12.22 13.76
N ILE A 83 2.54 -11.48 14.36
CA ILE A 83 3.94 -11.42 13.92
C ILE A 83 4.79 -12.13 14.96
N SER A 84 5.42 -13.24 14.57
CA SER A 84 6.25 -14.06 15.46
C SER A 84 7.72 -14.01 15.03
N GLY A 85 8.61 -14.24 16.00
CA GLY A 85 10.06 -14.22 15.80
C GLY A 85 10.79 -13.88 17.10
N GLU A 86 12.11 -13.92 17.09
CA GLU A 86 12.96 -13.60 18.25
C GLU A 86 12.92 -12.11 18.61
N SER A 87 13.37 -11.76 19.82
CA SER A 87 13.49 -10.35 20.22
C SER A 87 14.49 -9.62 19.31
N GLY A 88 14.21 -8.37 18.95
CA GLY A 88 15.11 -7.54 18.14
C GLY A 88 15.09 -7.78 16.63
N VAL A 89 14.31 -8.74 16.09
CA VAL A 89 14.25 -9.03 14.63
C VAL A 89 13.44 -8.02 13.81
N GLY A 90 12.99 -6.91 14.41
CA GLY A 90 12.26 -5.85 13.71
C GLY A 90 10.76 -6.12 13.50
N LYS A 91 10.10 -6.90 14.37
CA LYS A 91 8.66 -7.18 14.30
C LYS A 91 7.80 -5.91 14.24
N ASP A 92 8.20 -4.88 14.99
CA ASP A 92 7.55 -3.57 14.99
C ASP A 92 7.60 -2.91 13.61
N LEU A 93 8.74 -2.99 12.92
CA LEU A 93 8.91 -2.44 11.58
C LEU A 93 7.99 -3.15 10.57
N VAL A 94 7.79 -4.47 10.73
CA VAL A 94 6.86 -5.24 9.90
C VAL A 94 5.40 -4.83 10.18
N ALA A 95 5.03 -4.60 11.45
CA ALA A 95 3.69 -4.10 11.79
C ALA A 95 3.40 -2.72 11.18
N HIS A 96 4.36 -1.80 11.28
CA HIS A 96 4.30 -0.50 10.62
C HIS A 96 4.18 -0.63 9.09
N TYR A 97 4.97 -1.54 8.48
CA TYR A 97 4.92 -1.80 7.05
C TYR A 97 3.53 -2.30 6.60
N ILE A 98 2.91 -3.19 7.37
CA ILE A 98 1.53 -3.66 7.09
C ILE A 98 0.54 -2.50 7.16
N HIS A 99 0.59 -1.68 8.21
CA HIS A 99 -0.30 -0.54 8.35
C HIS A 99 -0.15 0.46 7.19
N PHE A 100 1.10 0.81 6.84
CA PHE A 100 1.41 1.72 5.73
C PHE A 100 0.86 1.22 4.38
N HIS A 101 0.88 -0.08 4.13
CA HIS A 101 0.36 -0.65 2.88
C HIS A 101 -1.13 -1.02 2.94
N SER A 102 -1.81 -0.72 4.05
CA SER A 102 -3.22 -1.03 4.23
C SER A 102 -4.14 0.12 3.80
N LYS A 103 -5.43 -0.18 3.63
CA LYS A 103 -6.46 0.85 3.40
C LYS A 103 -6.59 1.82 4.58
N ARG A 104 -6.11 1.43 5.77
CA ARG A 104 -6.21 2.19 7.02
C ARG A 104 -5.14 3.28 7.16
N LYS A 105 -4.09 3.29 6.34
CA LYS A 105 -3.03 4.33 6.35
C LYS A 105 -3.60 5.76 6.32
N GLN A 106 -4.67 5.97 5.55
CA GLN A 106 -5.27 7.30 5.35
C GLN A 106 -6.35 7.64 6.38
N THR A 107 -6.95 6.64 7.03
CA THR A 107 -8.15 6.82 7.85
C THR A 107 -7.93 6.61 9.34
N GLY A 108 -6.82 5.99 9.75
CA GLY A 108 -6.57 5.67 11.15
C GLY A 108 -5.10 5.79 11.57
N SER A 109 -4.88 6.18 12.82
CA SER A 109 -3.56 6.23 13.43
C SER A 109 -3.02 4.85 13.75
N PHE A 110 -1.70 4.66 13.63
CA PHE A 110 -1.00 3.48 14.13
C PHE A 110 -0.58 3.70 15.59
N ILE A 111 -1.21 2.99 16.52
CA ILE A 111 -0.92 3.07 17.95
C ILE A 111 -0.17 1.80 18.35
N LYS A 112 1.06 1.96 18.84
CA LYS A 112 1.86 0.87 19.41
C LYS A 112 1.61 0.81 20.92
N VAL A 113 1.30 -0.37 21.43
CA VAL A 113 1.17 -0.65 22.87
C VAL A 113 2.19 -1.72 23.24
N ASP A 114 3.05 -1.42 24.22
CA ASP A 114 4.00 -2.38 24.76
C ASP A 114 3.43 -3.02 26.04
N CYS A 115 2.77 -4.16 25.88
CA CYS A 115 2.15 -4.89 26.98
C CYS A 115 3.14 -5.43 28.02
N ALA A 116 4.44 -5.52 27.71
CA ALA A 116 5.45 -5.95 28.68
C ALA A 116 5.82 -4.82 29.67
N SER A 117 5.57 -3.56 29.29
CA SER A 117 5.89 -2.38 30.08
C SER A 117 4.76 -1.92 31.00
N LEU A 118 3.53 -2.40 30.78
CA LEU A 118 2.33 -2.00 31.50
C LEU A 118 1.96 -3.02 32.59
N PRO A 119 1.72 -2.59 33.84
CA PRO A 119 1.15 -3.44 34.88
C PRO A 119 -0.23 -3.99 34.46
N ALA A 120 -0.48 -5.27 34.70
CA ALA A 120 -1.75 -5.92 34.30
C ALA A 120 -2.99 -5.20 34.83
N THR A 121 -2.91 -4.61 36.03
CA THR A 121 -4.01 -3.85 36.65
C THR A 121 -4.29 -2.50 35.98
N LEU A 122 -3.36 -1.97 35.18
CA LEU A 122 -3.52 -0.71 34.44
C LEU A 122 -3.78 -0.96 32.95
N LEU A 123 -3.46 -2.15 32.43
CA LEU A 123 -3.62 -2.47 31.01
C LEU A 123 -5.07 -2.31 30.52
N GLU A 124 -6.05 -2.79 31.30
CA GLU A 124 -7.47 -2.64 30.95
C GLU A 124 -7.90 -1.17 30.96
N SER A 125 -7.49 -0.42 31.99
CA SER A 125 -7.76 1.02 32.13
C SER A 125 -7.18 1.85 30.98
N GLU A 126 -6.02 1.46 30.43
CA GLU A 126 -5.38 2.12 29.29
C GLU A 126 -6.02 1.74 27.94
N LEU A 127 -6.38 0.47 27.75
CA LEU A 127 -6.97 0.00 26.49
C LEU A 127 -8.43 0.41 26.31
N PHE A 128 -9.18 0.49 27.40
CA PHE A 128 -10.63 0.70 27.37
C PHE A 128 -11.07 2.01 28.03
N GLY A 129 -10.15 2.70 28.72
CA GLY A 129 -10.49 3.86 29.55
C GLY A 129 -11.11 3.44 30.88
N TYR A 130 -11.21 4.39 31.80
CA TYR A 130 -11.89 4.21 33.07
C TYR A 130 -12.65 5.48 33.45
N GLU A 131 -13.78 5.32 34.15
CA GLU A 131 -14.49 6.47 34.72
C GLU A 131 -13.87 6.93 36.03
N LYS A 132 -13.99 8.22 36.32
CA LYS A 132 -13.51 8.83 37.57
C LYS A 132 -14.17 8.11 38.76
N GLY A 133 -13.36 7.47 39.59
CA GLY A 133 -13.81 6.70 40.75
C GLY A 133 -13.93 5.19 40.55
N ALA A 134 -13.54 4.64 39.39
CA ALA A 134 -13.53 3.19 39.14
C ALA A 134 -12.53 2.42 40.04
N PHE A 135 -11.48 3.08 40.55
CA PHE A 135 -10.55 2.55 41.56
C PHE A 135 -9.99 3.69 42.43
N THR A 136 -9.38 3.37 43.57
CA THR A 136 -8.94 4.35 44.59
C THR A 136 -7.95 5.41 44.09
N ASP A 137 -7.24 5.11 42.99
CA ASP A 137 -6.24 5.99 42.38
C ASP A 137 -6.71 6.65 41.06
N ALA A 138 -8.00 6.56 40.72
CA ALA A 138 -8.60 7.12 39.51
C ALA A 138 -8.72 8.66 39.57
N ARG A 139 -7.58 9.36 39.66
CA ARG A 139 -7.49 10.82 39.54
C ARG A 139 -7.14 11.17 38.09
N VAL A 140 -8.01 11.95 37.46
CA VAL A 140 -7.77 12.53 36.14
C VAL A 140 -6.60 13.52 36.27
N GLN A 141 -5.38 13.13 35.89
CA GLN A 141 -4.33 14.09 35.55
C GLN A 141 -4.50 14.46 34.09
N GLY A 142 -4.91 15.71 33.87
CA GLY A 142 -5.01 16.33 32.55
C GLY A 142 -3.67 16.86 32.05
#